data_AF-A0A952WB44-F1
#
_entry.id   AF-A0A952WB44-F1
#
_cell.length_a   1.000
_cell.length_b   1.000
_cell.length_c   1.000
_cell.angle_alpha   90.00
_cell.angle_beta   90.00
_cell.angle_gamma   90.00
#
_symmetry.space_group_name_H-M   'P 1'
#
loop_
_entity.id
_entity.type
_entity.pdbx_description
1 polymer ?
#
loop_
_entity_poly.entity_id
_entity_poly.type
_entity_poly.pdbx_seq_one_letter_code
_entity_poly.pdbx_strand_id
1 'polypeptide(L)'
;MSDVMTSESSTIDASIDWQARAAELEARLAAAEKHLAESREAVDAAERRRVIERELVRQGALDVETAALLTEAAVAGLNKADAKAAVAELKRKKPFLFAPPARASAMSGAVERGSGIDEAAAAARESGDRRALLRYLRMRRGAM
;
A
#
# COMPACT_ATOMS: atom_id res chain seq x y z
N MET A 1 19.46 -51.54 50.40
CA MET A 1 18.15 -50.90 50.11
C MET A 1 18.28 -49.39 49.85
N SER A 2 19.42 -48.91 49.34
CA SER A 2 19.66 -47.45 49.14
C SER A 2 19.81 -47.03 47.68
N ASP A 3 19.69 -47.96 46.73
CA ASP A 3 19.98 -47.74 45.31
C ASP A 3 18.73 -47.50 44.44
N VAL A 4 17.54 -47.74 45.01
CA VAL A 4 16.25 -47.57 44.29
C VAL A 4 15.79 -46.10 44.29
N MET A 5 16.14 -45.31 45.31
CA MET A 5 15.71 -43.90 45.43
C MET A 5 16.43 -42.92 44.49
N THR A 6 17.64 -43.25 44.05
CA THR A 6 18.42 -42.42 43.11
C THR A 6 17.95 -42.56 41.67
N SER A 7 17.45 -43.75 41.30
CA SER A 7 16.91 -44.01 39.95
C SER A 7 15.61 -43.26 39.69
N GLU A 8 14.69 -43.20 40.66
CA GLU A 8 13.41 -42.49 40.48
C GLU A 8 13.62 -40.97 40.44
N SER A 9 14.48 -40.42 41.29
CA SER A 9 14.81 -38.98 41.32
C SER A 9 15.40 -38.50 39.98
N SER A 10 16.29 -39.27 39.35
CA SER A 10 16.90 -38.91 38.06
C SER A 10 15.90 -38.93 36.90
N THR A 11 14.89 -39.80 36.96
CA THR A 11 13.87 -39.92 35.91
C THR A 11 12.85 -38.77 36.00
N ILE A 12 12.55 -38.34 37.22
CA ILE A 12 11.70 -37.16 37.48
C ILE A 12 12.40 -35.87 37.03
N ASP A 13 13.69 -35.72 37.31
CA ASP A 13 14.45 -34.52 36.94
C ASP A 13 14.62 -34.38 35.41
N ALA A 14 14.91 -35.49 34.72
CA ALA A 14 14.88 -35.53 33.26
C ALA A 14 13.46 -35.28 32.70
N SER A 15 12.42 -35.68 33.45
CA SER A 15 11.04 -35.44 33.04
C SER A 15 10.62 -33.96 33.10
N ILE A 16 11.13 -33.25 34.11
CA ILE A 16 10.86 -31.84 34.35
C ILE A 16 11.58 -30.97 33.32
N ASP A 17 12.81 -31.33 32.90
CA ASP A 17 13.57 -30.58 31.89
C ASP A 17 12.92 -30.65 30.49
N TRP A 18 12.36 -31.80 30.07
CA TRP A 18 11.65 -31.87 28.79
C TRP A 18 10.31 -31.13 28.81
N GLN A 19 9.59 -31.17 29.94
CA GLN A 19 8.33 -30.42 30.09
C GLN A 19 8.58 -28.91 30.08
N ALA A 20 9.63 -28.45 30.78
CA ALA A 20 10.02 -27.05 30.78
C ALA A 20 10.42 -26.57 29.38
N ARG A 21 11.20 -27.37 28.63
CA ARG A 21 11.56 -27.07 27.24
C ARG A 21 10.36 -27.08 26.31
N ALA A 22 9.43 -28.03 26.47
CA ALA A 22 8.20 -28.07 25.68
C ALA A 22 7.35 -26.81 25.92
N ALA A 23 7.14 -26.42 27.17
CA ALA A 23 6.41 -25.22 27.52
C ALA A 23 7.09 -23.93 27.01
N GLU A 24 8.42 -23.86 27.06
CA GLU A 24 9.17 -22.73 26.49
C GLU A 24 8.99 -22.65 24.97
N LEU A 25 9.07 -23.79 24.27
CA LEU A 25 8.87 -23.84 22.83
C LEU A 25 7.43 -23.47 22.43
N GLU A 26 6.43 -23.94 23.18
CA GLU A 26 5.03 -23.55 22.98
C GLU A 26 4.82 -22.05 23.18
N ALA A 27 5.41 -21.47 24.23
CA ALA A 27 5.32 -20.03 24.47
C ALA A 27 5.99 -19.22 23.35
N ARG A 28 7.16 -19.65 22.87
CA ARG A 28 7.85 -19.02 21.74
C ARG A 28 7.05 -19.14 20.44
N LEU A 29 6.41 -20.29 20.20
CA LEU A 29 5.56 -20.53 19.04
C LEU A 29 4.34 -19.61 19.08
N ALA A 30 3.63 -19.54 20.21
CA ALA A 30 2.48 -18.65 20.38
C ALA A 30 2.85 -17.17 20.20
N ALA A 31 4.00 -16.75 20.73
CA ALA A 31 4.51 -15.39 20.54
C ALA A 31 4.85 -15.11 19.06
N ALA A 32 5.49 -16.04 18.37
CA ALA A 32 5.81 -15.91 16.95
C ALA A 32 4.56 -15.87 16.07
N GLU A 33 3.56 -16.71 16.35
CA GLU A 33 2.27 -16.70 15.65
C GLU A 33 1.54 -15.37 15.82
N LYS A 34 1.52 -14.83 17.05
CA LYS A 34 0.95 -13.52 17.33
C LYS A 34 1.66 -12.42 16.54
N HIS A 35 2.99 -12.37 16.58
CA HIS A 35 3.76 -11.40 15.81
C HIS A 35 3.53 -11.50 14.31
N LEU A 36 3.40 -12.72 13.80
CA LEU A 36 3.13 -12.97 12.40
C LEU A 36 1.71 -12.51 12.01
N ALA A 37 0.71 -12.72 12.86
CA ALA A 37 -0.63 -12.19 12.64
C ALA A 37 -0.65 -10.65 12.61
N GLU A 38 -0.03 -10.00 13.60
CA GLU A 38 0.09 -8.53 13.67
C GLU A 38 0.82 -7.95 12.45
N SER A 39 1.92 -8.61 12.03
CA SER A 39 2.70 -8.18 10.87
C SER A 39 1.90 -8.30 9.57
N ARG A 40 1.12 -9.38 9.40
CA ARG A 40 0.24 -9.56 8.24
C ARG A 40 -0.83 -8.48 8.19
N GLU A 41 -1.48 -8.21 9.33
CA GLU A 41 -2.49 -7.14 9.41
C GLU A 41 -1.91 -5.76 9.07
N ALA A 42 -0.70 -5.46 9.56
CA ALA A 42 -0.02 -4.21 9.25
C ALA A 42 0.32 -4.08 7.76
N VAL A 43 0.77 -5.16 7.12
CA VAL A 43 1.02 -5.19 5.67
C VAL A 43 -0.27 -4.99 4.89
N ASP A 44 -1.33 -5.73 5.23
CA ASP A 44 -2.64 -5.62 4.57
C ASP A 44 -3.24 -4.22 4.71
N ALA A 45 -3.06 -3.57 5.87
CA ALA A 45 -3.47 -2.18 6.09
C ALA A 45 -2.66 -1.20 5.22
N ALA A 46 -1.33 -1.35 5.20
CA ALA A 46 -0.44 -0.51 4.41
C ALA A 46 -0.68 -0.65 2.90
N GLU A 47 -0.94 -1.87 2.41
CA GLU A 47 -1.27 -2.13 1.02
C GLU A 47 -2.60 -1.51 0.62
N ARG A 48 -3.65 -1.67 1.45
CA ARG A 48 -4.95 -1.03 1.22
C ARG A 48 -4.82 0.48 1.14
N ARG A 49 -4.09 1.09 2.08
CA ARG A 49 -3.83 2.55 2.08
C ARG A 49 -3.12 3.01 0.80
N ARG A 50 -2.06 2.32 0.37
CA ARG A 50 -1.36 2.60 -0.89
C ARG A 50 -2.25 2.48 -2.13
N VAL A 51 -3.19 1.53 -2.14
CA VAL A 51 -4.15 1.39 -3.25
C VAL A 51 -5.12 2.57 -3.28
N ILE A 52 -5.66 2.96 -2.12
CA ILE A 52 -6.57 4.11 -1.97
C ILE A 52 -5.88 5.41 -2.41
N GLU A 53 -4.68 5.69 -1.89
CA GLU A 53 -3.93 6.90 -2.21
C GLU A 53 -3.64 7.03 -3.72
N ARG A 54 -3.22 5.93 -4.37
CA ARG A 54 -2.99 5.92 -5.82
C ARG A 54 -4.25 6.24 -6.61
N GLU A 55 -5.39 5.72 -6.20
CA GLU A 55 -6.66 5.99 -6.87
C GLU A 55 -7.15 7.41 -6.63
N LEU A 56 -6.98 7.95 -5.42
CA LEU A 56 -7.30 9.34 -5.10
C LEU A 56 -6.50 10.32 -5.95
N VAL A 57 -5.19 10.11 -6.06
CA VAL A 57 -4.31 10.91 -6.91
C VAL A 57 -4.76 10.81 -8.38
N ARG A 58 -5.02 9.59 -8.87
CA ARG A 58 -5.53 9.38 -10.24
C ARG A 58 -6.84 10.11 -10.51
N GLN A 59 -7.71 10.21 -9.52
CA GLN A 59 -9.02 10.87 -9.62
C GLN A 59 -8.97 12.40 -9.42
N GLY A 60 -7.78 12.93 -9.13
CA GLY A 60 -7.53 14.36 -8.92
C GLY A 60 -7.96 14.87 -7.55
N ALA A 61 -7.79 14.09 -6.48
CA ALA A 61 -8.02 14.58 -5.12
C ALA A 61 -7.14 15.80 -4.81
N LEU A 62 -7.74 16.87 -4.29
CA LEU A 62 -7.05 18.10 -3.88
C LEU A 62 -6.35 17.90 -2.53
N ASP A 63 -7.00 17.17 -1.63
CA ASP A 63 -6.48 16.78 -0.33
C ASP A 63 -6.55 15.24 -0.22
N VAL A 64 -5.42 14.60 -0.51
CA VAL A 64 -5.30 13.14 -0.53
C VAL A 64 -5.45 12.55 0.87
N GLU A 65 -4.96 13.24 1.91
CA GLU A 65 -4.97 12.73 3.27
C GLU A 65 -6.39 12.69 3.84
N THR A 66 -7.12 13.82 3.73
CA THR A 66 -8.52 13.88 4.14
C THR A 66 -9.38 12.91 3.34
N ALA A 67 -9.17 12.82 2.02
CA ALA A 67 -9.93 11.89 1.18
C ALA A 67 -9.60 10.43 1.49
N ALA A 68 -8.35 10.11 1.85
CA ALA A 68 -7.94 8.76 2.27
C ALA A 68 -8.64 8.36 3.56
N LEU A 69 -8.62 9.20 4.60
CA LEU A 69 -9.32 8.94 5.87
C LEU A 69 -10.82 8.70 5.67
N LEU A 70 -11.46 9.50 4.81
CA LEU A 70 -12.89 9.34 4.50
C LEU A 70 -13.17 8.05 3.71
N THR A 71 -12.25 7.66 2.82
CA THR A 71 -12.38 6.41 2.04
C THR A 71 -12.16 5.20 2.94
N GLU A 72 -11.14 5.22 3.80
CA GLU A 72 -10.87 4.16 4.77
C GLU A 72 -12.05 3.96 5.72
N ALA A 73 -12.63 5.03 6.25
CA ALA A 73 -13.82 4.96 7.10
C ALA A 73 -15.04 4.35 6.36
N ALA A 74 -15.19 4.64 5.06
CA ALA A 74 -16.27 4.07 4.24
C ALA A 74 -16.03 2.58 3.90
N VAL A 75 -14.77 2.18 3.69
CA VAL A 75 -14.39 0.81 3.35
C VAL A 75 -14.32 -0.11 4.56
N ALA A 76 -14.02 0.43 5.76
CA ALA A 76 -13.95 -0.35 7.00
C ALA A 76 -15.25 -1.10 7.35
N GLY A 77 -16.41 -0.62 6.86
CA GLY A 77 -17.71 -1.28 7.02
C GLY A 77 -18.06 -2.31 5.93
N LEU A 78 -17.26 -2.42 4.86
CA LEU A 78 -17.55 -3.24 3.68
C LEU A 78 -16.42 -4.25 3.46
N ASN A 79 -16.64 -5.49 3.87
CA ASN A 79 -15.74 -6.61 3.59
C ASN A 79 -15.55 -6.74 2.07
N LYS A 80 -14.38 -6.35 1.57
CA LYS A 80 -13.98 -6.28 0.15
C LYS A 80 -14.60 -5.15 -0.69
N ALA A 81 -14.71 -3.94 -0.17
CA ALA A 81 -14.95 -2.80 -1.06
C ALA A 81 -13.74 -2.56 -1.97
N ASP A 82 -14.00 -2.54 -3.28
CA ASP A 82 -13.05 -2.08 -4.29
C ASP A 82 -12.70 -0.61 -4.02
N ALA A 83 -11.43 -0.32 -3.78
CA ALA A 83 -10.94 1.04 -3.53
C ALA A 83 -11.38 2.01 -4.64
N LYS A 84 -11.48 1.53 -5.89
CA LYS A 84 -11.96 2.33 -7.01
C LYS A 84 -13.42 2.72 -6.87
N ALA A 85 -14.28 1.77 -6.47
CA ALA A 85 -15.69 2.03 -6.24
C ALA A 85 -15.88 3.00 -5.07
N ALA A 86 -15.12 2.82 -3.98
CA ALA A 86 -15.18 3.69 -2.81
C ALA A 86 -14.76 5.13 -3.13
N VAL A 87 -13.67 5.32 -3.88
CA VAL A 87 -13.23 6.65 -4.31
C VAL A 87 -14.24 7.30 -5.27
N ALA A 88 -14.82 6.53 -6.21
CA ALA A 88 -15.84 7.04 -7.12
C ALA A 88 -17.11 7.49 -6.36
N GLU A 89 -17.52 6.73 -5.35
CA GLU A 89 -18.63 7.10 -4.48
C GLU A 89 -18.30 8.35 -3.65
N LEU A 90 -17.09 8.45 -3.11
CA LEU A 90 -16.63 9.63 -2.38
C LEU A 90 -16.66 10.87 -3.28
N LYS A 91 -16.21 10.76 -4.53
CA LYS A 91 -16.26 11.85 -5.52
C LYS A 91 -17.69 12.29 -5.84
N ARG A 92 -18.63 11.35 -5.90
CA ARG A 92 -20.06 11.66 -6.08
C ARG A 92 -20.67 12.37 -4.87
N LYS A 93 -20.34 11.93 -3.65
CA LYS A 93 -20.90 12.49 -2.40
C LYS A 93 -20.24 13.80 -1.98
N LYS A 94 -18.93 13.95 -2.23
CA LYS A 94 -18.09 15.07 -1.80
C LYS A 94 -17.22 15.58 -2.97
N PRO A 95 -17.82 16.16 -4.02
CA PRO A 95 -17.08 16.58 -5.20
C PRO A 95 -16.05 17.68 -4.92
N PHE A 96 -16.23 18.48 -3.87
CA PHE A 96 -15.31 19.55 -3.47
C PHE A 96 -13.93 19.06 -3.01
N LEU A 97 -13.76 17.77 -2.71
CA LEU A 97 -12.46 17.17 -2.40
C LEU A 97 -11.64 16.85 -3.66
N PHE A 98 -12.23 17.00 -4.85
CA PHE A 98 -11.62 16.65 -6.12
C PHE A 98 -11.52 17.88 -7.01
N ALA A 99 -10.48 17.90 -7.85
CA ALA A 99 -10.31 18.93 -8.85
C ALA A 99 -11.52 18.92 -9.81
N PRO A 100 -12.12 20.08 -10.07
CA PRO A 100 -13.19 20.17 -11.06
C PRO A 100 -12.64 19.77 -12.44
N PRO A 101 -13.48 19.17 -13.31
CA PRO A 101 -13.07 18.90 -14.67
C PRO A 101 -12.60 20.22 -15.32
N ALA A 102 -11.44 20.20 -15.96
CA ALA A 102 -10.90 21.36 -16.65
C ALA A 102 -11.94 21.85 -17.67
N ARG A 103 -12.52 23.03 -17.43
CA ARG A 103 -13.39 23.67 -18.41
C ARG A 103 -12.48 24.28 -19.47
N ALA A 104 -12.58 23.81 -20.69
CA ALA A 104 -11.92 24.44 -21.83
C ALA A 104 -12.47 25.87 -21.97
N SER A 105 -11.64 26.86 -21.67
CA SER A 105 -11.98 28.26 -21.94
C SER A 105 -11.87 28.49 -23.45
N ALA A 106 -12.94 28.95 -24.08
CA ALA A 106 -12.98 29.26 -25.52
C ALA A 106 -11.96 30.34 -25.95
N MET A 107 -11.40 31.09 -24.98
CA MET A 107 -10.41 32.15 -25.20
C MET A 107 -8.99 31.76 -24.78
N SER A 108 -8.78 30.57 -24.23
CA SER A 108 -7.43 30.09 -23.91
C SER A 108 -6.89 29.35 -25.13
N GLY A 109 -5.81 29.87 -25.73
CA GLY A 109 -5.04 29.12 -26.73
C GLY A 109 -4.70 27.76 -26.13
N ALA A 110 -5.05 26.69 -26.84
CA ALA A 110 -4.92 25.31 -26.38
C ALA A 110 -3.48 25.04 -25.94
N VAL A 111 -3.22 25.13 -24.63
CA VAL A 111 -2.02 24.53 -24.07
C VAL A 111 -2.39 23.08 -23.87
N GLU A 112 -2.03 22.22 -24.84
CA GLU A 112 -1.97 20.78 -24.63
C GLU A 112 -0.94 20.51 -23.53
N ARG A 113 -1.35 20.67 -22.27
CA ARG A 113 -0.55 20.29 -21.12
C ARG A 113 -0.68 18.78 -20.96
N GLY A 114 0.29 18.04 -21.50
CA GLY A 114 0.66 16.74 -20.95
C GLY A 114 0.77 15.57 -21.93
N SER A 115 -0.04 15.48 -22.98
CA SER A 115 -0.04 14.27 -23.83
C SER A 115 1.26 14.11 -24.64
N GLY A 116 1.74 15.18 -25.28
CA GLY A 116 2.87 15.08 -26.19
C GLY A 116 4.24 14.84 -25.53
N ILE A 117 4.41 15.23 -24.25
CA ILE A 117 5.71 15.08 -23.56
C ILE A 117 5.93 13.64 -23.11
N ASP A 118 4.89 13.01 -22.53
CA ASP A 118 4.98 11.62 -22.06
C ASP A 118 5.10 10.65 -23.23
N GLU A 119 4.41 10.91 -24.33
CA GLU A 119 4.52 10.13 -25.58
C GLU A 119 5.91 10.31 -26.23
N ALA A 120 6.44 11.54 -26.27
CA ALA A 120 7.81 11.79 -26.73
C ALA A 120 8.87 11.14 -25.83
N ALA A 121 8.62 11.03 -24.52
CA ALA A 121 9.50 10.34 -23.58
C ALA A 121 9.50 8.82 -23.81
N ALA A 122 8.32 8.23 -24.02
CA ALA A 122 8.19 6.81 -24.35
C ALA A 122 8.87 6.48 -25.68
N ALA A 123 8.60 7.26 -26.73
CA ALA A 123 9.20 7.08 -28.05
C ALA A 123 10.74 7.23 -28.04
N ALA A 124 11.28 8.15 -27.23
CA ALA A 124 12.74 8.30 -27.08
C ALA A 124 13.39 7.11 -26.37
N ARG A 125 12.71 6.51 -25.37
CA ARG A 125 13.20 5.31 -24.68
C ARG A 125 13.14 4.07 -25.58
N GLU A 126 12.06 3.92 -26.33
CA GLU A 126 11.82 2.74 -27.16
C GLU A 126 12.67 2.73 -28.43
N SER A 127 12.81 3.89 -29.10
CA SER A 127 13.57 3.97 -30.35
C SER A 127 15.09 4.10 -30.16
N GLY A 128 15.54 4.66 -29.01
CA GLY A 128 16.95 5.00 -28.79
C GLY A 128 17.52 6.06 -29.74
N ASP A 129 16.69 6.68 -30.59
CA ASP A 129 17.15 7.66 -31.58
C ASP A 129 17.43 9.03 -30.92
N ARG A 130 18.60 9.59 -31.24
CA ARG A 130 19.01 10.94 -30.86
C ARG A 130 17.98 11.99 -31.26
N ARG A 131 17.31 11.85 -32.40
CA ARG A 131 16.30 12.82 -32.86
C ARG A 131 15.05 12.81 -31.97
N ALA A 132 14.60 11.62 -31.56
CA ALA A 132 13.48 11.47 -30.63
C ALA A 132 13.83 12.08 -29.26
N LEU A 133 15.03 11.79 -28.75
CA LEU A 133 15.52 12.36 -27.49
C LEU A 133 15.59 13.90 -27.52
N LEU A 134 16.13 14.49 -28.58
CA LEU A 134 16.22 15.95 -28.71
C LEU A 134 14.85 16.63 -28.80
N ARG A 135 13.87 15.97 -29.42
CA ARG A 135 12.48 16.45 -29.48
C ARG A 135 11.87 16.52 -28.08
N TYR A 136 11.99 15.43 -27.31
CA TYR A 136 11.57 15.38 -25.91
C TYR A 136 12.25 16.46 -25.05
N LEU A 137 13.58 16.62 -25.15
CA LEU A 137 14.33 17.61 -24.36
C LEU A 137 14.00 19.07 -24.71
N ARG A 138 13.53 19.35 -25.94
CA ARG A 138 13.02 20.69 -26.31
C ARG A 138 11.63 20.92 -25.73
N MET A 139 10.73 19.93 -25.85
CA MET A 139 9.38 20.02 -25.29
C MET A 139 9.44 20.20 -23.76
N ARG A 140 10.33 19.46 -23.08
CA ARG A 140 10.55 19.61 -21.63
C ARG A 140 11.09 20.99 -21.21
N ARG A 141 11.88 21.65 -22.07
CA ARG A 141 12.42 23.00 -21.79
C ARG A 141 11.41 24.12 -22.02
N GLY A 142 10.46 23.94 -22.94
CA GLY A 142 9.40 24.92 -23.19
C GLY A 142 8.17 24.78 -22.29
N ALA A 143 8.10 23.71 -21.49
CA ALA A 143 7.05 23.45 -20.50
C ALA A 143 7.40 23.95 -19.08
N MET A 144 8.59 24.54 -18.91
CA MET A 144 9.06 25.22 -17.70
C MET A 144 8.86 26.72 -17.87
#